data_AF-A0A959CQC2-F1
#
_entry.id   AF-A0A959CQC2-F1
#
_cell.length_a   1.000
_cell.length_b   1.000
_cell.length_c   1.000
_cell.angle_alpha   90.00
_cell.angle_beta   90.00
_cell.angle_gamma   90.00
#
_symmetry.space_group_name_H-M   'P 1'
#
loop_
_entity.id
_entity.type
_entity.pdbx_description
1 polymer ?
#
loop_
_entity_poly.entity_id
_entity_poly.type
_entity_poly.pdbx_seq_one_letter_code
_entity_poly.pdbx_strand_id
1 'polypeptide(L)'
;MKYSIPAFLLLFALFSCIRKECKIPGGYEFDIPATLTPALDTFRVGDTISVSSAFGEMVREVKTDKAYLLENFLFHPATSLLKIDTFPAKNSSLLDFEILIDTTSNYRVNGFSDGTVHLRGQYSYEEGRYFLEYKLIPQRSGLFVLSQACALQSQGENQDFPEKCNNVGSSARVTLNGGADNNVEFLRNSPDPHYSEWILARPEDRFHRGGGYCFYVVE
;
A
#
# COMPACT_ATOMS: atom_id res chain seq x y z
N MET A 1 36.39 61.94 35.71
CA MET A 1 36.95 60.74 35.04
C MET A 1 35.94 59.60 35.17
N LYS A 2 35.30 59.21 34.06
CA LYS A 2 34.32 58.11 33.99
C LYS A 2 34.85 57.13 32.94
N TYR A 3 35.32 55.95 33.35
CA TYR A 3 35.68 54.84 32.46
C TYR A 3 34.44 53.92 32.40
N SER A 4 33.66 53.94 31.31
CA SER A 4 33.82 53.11 30.09
C SER A 4 33.80 51.61 30.38
N ILE A 5 32.62 51.03 30.18
CA ILE A 5 32.28 49.61 30.11
C ILE A 5 32.82 49.05 28.78
N PRO A 6 33.34 47.81 28.73
CA PRO A 6 33.19 47.01 27.54
C PRO A 6 32.32 45.78 27.84
N ALA A 7 31.09 45.86 27.38
CA ALA A 7 30.16 44.75 27.27
C ALA A 7 30.53 44.00 25.98
N PHE A 8 31.42 43.01 26.09
CA PHE A 8 31.81 42.17 24.98
C PHE A 8 31.78 40.71 25.42
N LEU A 9 30.57 40.18 25.68
CA LEU A 9 30.35 38.77 26.01
C LEU A 9 28.86 38.43 25.88
N LEU A 10 28.27 38.68 24.72
CA LEU A 10 26.86 38.34 24.51
C LEU A 10 26.52 38.13 23.03
N LEU A 11 27.22 37.21 22.35
CA LEU A 11 26.80 36.80 21.01
C LEU A 11 27.23 35.38 20.60
N PHE A 12 27.21 34.41 21.52
CA PHE A 12 27.58 33.02 21.19
C PHE A 12 26.61 31.93 21.68
N ALA A 13 25.38 32.25 22.13
CA ALA A 13 24.49 31.26 22.73
C ALA A 13 23.09 31.14 22.11
N LEU A 14 22.88 31.54 20.84
CA LEU A 14 21.58 31.35 20.16
C LEU A 14 21.57 30.31 19.04
N PHE A 15 22.67 29.58 18.81
CA PHE A 15 22.64 28.32 18.06
C PHE A 15 22.30 27.13 18.97
N SER A 16 21.35 27.32 19.89
CA SER A 16 20.64 26.16 20.44
C SER A 16 19.87 25.56 19.28
N CYS A 17 20.38 24.45 18.73
CA CYS A 17 19.64 23.56 17.86
C CYS A 17 18.30 23.28 18.55
N ILE A 18 17.24 23.99 18.14
CA ILE A 18 15.88 23.60 18.42
C ILE A 18 15.76 22.24 17.75
N ARG A 19 15.93 21.17 18.53
CA ARG A 19 15.53 19.83 18.11
C ARG A 19 14.04 19.99 17.83
N LYS A 20 13.66 20.08 16.55
CA LYS A 20 12.25 19.92 16.16
C LYS A 20 11.83 18.61 16.79
N GLU A 21 10.98 18.69 17.82
CA GLU A 21 10.41 17.50 18.43
C GLU A 21 9.58 16.82 17.36
N CYS A 22 10.18 15.79 16.77
CA CYS A 22 9.55 14.93 15.81
C CYS A 22 8.45 14.12 16.52
N LYS A 23 7.23 14.65 16.51
CA LYS A 23 6.05 13.99 17.05
C LYS A 23 5.17 13.49 15.90
N ILE A 24 5.52 12.34 15.35
CA ILE A 24 4.62 11.57 14.47
C ILE A 24 4.25 10.29 15.22
N PRO A 25 3.09 10.25 15.89
CA PRO A 25 2.64 9.08 16.63
C PRO A 25 2.58 7.84 15.73
N GLY A 26 3.30 6.78 16.12
CA GLY A 26 3.29 5.49 15.44
C GLY A 26 4.01 5.44 14.08
N GLY A 27 4.91 6.38 13.76
CA GLY A 27 5.69 6.36 12.51
C GLY A 27 5.05 7.14 11.37
N TYR A 28 5.66 7.18 10.18
CA TYR A 28 5.01 7.70 8.97
C TYR A 28 4.07 6.64 8.39
N GLU A 29 2.93 7.07 7.85
CA GLU A 29 2.08 6.23 7.01
C GLU A 29 1.78 6.95 5.70
N PHE A 30 2.33 6.44 4.60
CA PHE A 30 2.15 7.02 3.27
C PHE A 30 0.96 6.40 2.55
N ASP A 31 0.20 7.24 1.85
CA ASP A 31 -0.99 6.83 1.11
C ASP A 31 -0.64 6.55 -0.35
N ILE A 32 -0.78 5.30 -0.78
CA ILE A 32 -0.47 4.86 -2.14
C ILE A 32 -1.78 4.63 -2.90
N PRO A 33 -2.09 5.41 -3.94
CA PRO A 33 -3.34 5.26 -4.67
C PRO A 33 -3.25 4.08 -5.65
N ALA A 34 -4.26 3.23 -5.68
CA ALA A 34 -4.42 2.20 -6.69
C ALA A 34 -5.83 2.24 -7.29
N THR A 35 -6.00 1.70 -8.47
CA THR A 35 -7.29 1.64 -9.16
C THR A 35 -7.45 0.28 -9.80
N LEU A 36 -8.64 -0.31 -9.61
CA LEU A 36 -9.10 -1.51 -10.29
C LEU A 36 -10.17 -1.09 -11.30
N THR A 37 -10.06 -1.53 -12.55
CA THR A 37 -10.98 -1.16 -13.62
C THR A 37 -11.28 -2.35 -14.55
N PRO A 38 -12.57 -2.55 -14.90
CA PRO A 38 -13.74 -1.84 -14.40
C PRO A 38 -14.03 -2.24 -12.94
N ALA A 39 -14.52 -1.31 -12.12
CA ALA A 39 -14.92 -1.61 -10.74
C ALA A 39 -16.34 -2.21 -10.76
N LEU A 40 -16.42 -3.52 -11.03
CA LEU A 40 -17.67 -4.29 -11.10
C LEU A 40 -17.78 -5.28 -9.94
N ASP A 41 -19.01 -5.48 -9.47
CA ASP A 41 -19.30 -6.46 -8.43
C ASP A 41 -19.25 -7.90 -8.96
N THR A 42 -19.41 -8.07 -10.28
CA THR A 42 -19.41 -9.37 -10.94
C THR A 42 -18.70 -9.27 -12.28
N PHE A 43 -17.77 -10.20 -12.50
CA PHE A 43 -17.07 -10.45 -13.74
C PHE A 43 -17.46 -11.82 -14.29
N ARG A 44 -17.24 -12.03 -15.58
CA ARG A 44 -17.28 -13.36 -16.20
C ARG A 44 -15.88 -13.94 -16.36
N VAL A 45 -15.78 -15.26 -16.46
CA VAL A 45 -14.56 -15.93 -16.91
C VAL A 45 -14.13 -15.34 -18.25
N GLY A 46 -12.85 -14.97 -18.35
CA GLY A 46 -12.28 -14.30 -19.53
C GLY A 46 -12.40 -12.77 -19.55
N ASP A 47 -13.13 -12.14 -18.64
CA ASP A 47 -13.14 -10.68 -18.53
C ASP A 47 -11.76 -10.15 -18.14
N THR A 48 -11.45 -8.91 -18.51
CA THR A 48 -10.18 -8.28 -18.12
C THR A 48 -10.38 -7.36 -16.94
N ILE A 49 -9.66 -7.63 -15.85
CA ILE A 49 -9.55 -6.77 -14.68
C ILE A 49 -8.18 -6.10 -14.73
N SER A 50 -8.15 -4.79 -14.97
CA SER A 50 -6.91 -4.00 -14.94
C SER A 50 -6.69 -3.43 -13.55
N VAL A 51 -5.47 -3.55 -13.03
CA VAL A 51 -5.04 -2.86 -11.81
C VAL A 51 -3.88 -1.93 -12.14
N SER A 52 -4.02 -0.67 -11.78
CA SER A 52 -3.02 0.37 -12.01
C SER A 52 -2.78 1.20 -10.76
N SER A 53 -1.55 1.62 -10.54
CA SER A 53 -1.17 2.58 -9.52
C SER A 53 -0.15 3.55 -10.10
N ALA A 54 -0.47 4.84 -10.03
CA ALA A 54 0.37 5.90 -10.58
C ALA A 54 0.31 7.14 -9.69
N PHE A 55 1.46 7.62 -9.23
CA PHE A 55 1.54 8.76 -8.32
C PHE A 55 2.88 9.50 -8.46
N GLY A 56 2.92 10.77 -8.04
CA GLY A 56 4.14 11.57 -8.06
C GLY A 56 5.01 11.33 -6.82
N GLU A 57 6.23 11.83 -6.85
CA GLU A 57 7.18 11.77 -5.74
C GLU A 57 6.78 12.56 -4.48
N MET A 58 5.84 13.50 -4.60
CA MET A 58 5.24 14.14 -3.42
C MET A 58 4.12 13.25 -2.87
N VAL A 59 4.46 12.41 -1.90
CA VAL A 59 3.55 11.39 -1.35
C VAL A 59 2.96 11.87 -0.03
N ARG A 60 1.64 11.78 0.09
CA ARG A 60 0.89 12.23 1.27
C ARG A 60 1.10 11.28 2.45
N GLU A 61 1.46 11.83 3.60
CA GLU A 61 1.44 11.14 4.88
C GLU A 61 0.06 11.34 5.53
N VAL A 62 -0.56 10.24 5.94
CA VAL A 62 -1.98 10.16 6.27
C VAL A 62 -2.34 10.90 7.55
N LYS A 63 -1.46 10.89 8.56
CA LYS A 63 -1.77 11.39 9.91
C LYS A 63 -1.58 12.89 10.05
N THR A 64 -0.68 13.46 9.28
CA THR A 64 -0.32 14.87 9.27
C THR A 64 -0.89 15.62 8.06
N ASP A 65 -1.39 14.89 7.07
CA ASP A 65 -1.84 15.39 5.76
C ASP A 65 -0.74 16.16 4.99
N LYS A 66 0.52 16.00 5.41
CA LYS A 66 1.67 16.61 4.76
C LYS A 66 2.18 15.70 3.64
N ALA A 67 2.51 16.28 2.50
CA ALA A 67 3.25 15.57 1.45
C ALA A 67 4.77 15.64 1.71
N TYR A 68 5.45 14.52 1.51
CA TYR A 68 6.89 14.39 1.60
C TYR A 68 7.47 14.04 0.24
N LEU A 69 8.64 14.59 -0.08
CA LEU A 69 9.39 14.22 -1.28
C LEU A 69 10.01 12.85 -1.07
N LEU A 70 9.49 11.85 -1.76
CA LEU A 70 10.00 10.49 -1.83
C LEU A 70 10.53 10.28 -3.24
N GLU A 71 11.66 10.92 -3.56
CA GLU A 71 12.35 10.80 -4.86
C GLU A 71 13.13 9.47 -4.92
N ASN A 72 12.94 8.69 -5.99
CA ASN A 72 13.59 7.38 -6.19
C ASN A 72 13.52 6.44 -4.97
N PHE A 73 12.41 6.51 -4.25
CA PHE A 73 12.09 5.71 -3.07
C PHE A 73 11.60 4.33 -3.50
N LEU A 74 12.09 3.27 -2.84
CA LEU A 74 11.76 1.89 -3.16
C LEU A 74 10.41 1.53 -2.54
N PHE A 75 9.36 1.57 -3.37
CA PHE A 75 8.04 1.04 -3.02
C PHE A 75 7.93 -0.40 -3.51
N HIS A 76 7.67 -1.35 -2.60
CA HIS A 76 7.55 -2.76 -2.90
C HIS A 76 6.08 -3.21 -2.85
N PRO A 77 5.35 -3.16 -3.97
CA PRO A 77 3.96 -3.57 -4.02
C PRO A 77 3.82 -5.08 -3.83
N ALA A 78 2.69 -5.47 -3.27
CA ALA A 78 2.23 -6.85 -3.24
C ALA A 78 0.73 -6.92 -3.52
N THR A 79 0.32 -7.91 -4.31
CA THR A 79 -1.09 -8.23 -4.52
C THR A 79 -1.34 -9.65 -4.10
N SER A 80 -2.39 -9.84 -3.32
CA SER A 80 -2.95 -11.15 -2.99
C SER A 80 -4.33 -11.28 -3.58
N LEU A 81 -4.67 -12.49 -4.00
CA LEU A 81 -6.01 -12.85 -4.45
C LEU A 81 -6.40 -14.17 -3.80
N LEU A 82 -7.53 -14.14 -3.09
CA LEU A 82 -8.02 -15.29 -2.34
C LEU A 82 -9.45 -15.61 -2.77
N LYS A 83 -9.74 -16.88 -2.96
CA LYS A 83 -11.09 -17.39 -3.17
C LYS A 83 -11.68 -17.69 -1.80
N ILE A 84 -12.81 -17.04 -1.49
CA ILE A 84 -13.39 -16.97 -0.14
C ILE A 84 -14.78 -17.61 -0.06
N ASP A 85 -15.30 -18.22 -1.12
CA ASP A 85 -16.51 -19.06 -1.08
C ASP A 85 -16.22 -20.52 -0.64
N THR A 86 -15.01 -20.80 -0.14
CA THR A 86 -14.60 -22.10 0.39
C THR A 86 -14.08 -21.97 1.82
N PHE A 87 -14.11 -23.07 2.58
CA PHE A 87 -13.47 -23.15 3.90
C PHE A 87 -12.41 -24.27 3.93
N PRO A 88 -11.14 -23.96 4.23
CA PRO A 88 -10.59 -22.61 4.40
C PRO A 88 -10.59 -21.82 3.08
N ALA A 89 -10.46 -20.49 3.17
CA ALA A 89 -10.22 -19.67 1.98
C ALA A 89 -8.92 -20.08 1.28
N LYS A 90 -8.91 -20.04 -0.06
CA LYS A 90 -7.76 -20.48 -0.87
C LYS A 90 -6.81 -19.31 -1.15
N ASN A 91 -5.65 -19.31 -0.50
CA ASN A 91 -4.57 -18.31 -0.62
C ASN A 91 -3.69 -18.44 -1.88
N SER A 92 -3.96 -19.40 -2.75
CA SER A 92 -3.26 -19.63 -4.03
C SER A 92 -4.11 -19.23 -5.25
N SER A 93 -5.17 -18.44 -5.04
CA SER A 93 -6.18 -18.17 -6.08
C SER A 93 -5.70 -17.26 -7.19
N LEU A 94 -4.53 -16.61 -7.06
CA LEU A 94 -3.84 -16.00 -8.20
C LEU A 94 -3.57 -17.00 -9.34
N LEU A 95 -3.41 -18.30 -9.04
CA LEU A 95 -3.23 -19.34 -10.06
C LEU A 95 -4.50 -19.67 -10.84
N ASP A 96 -5.67 -19.18 -10.39
CA ASP A 96 -6.94 -19.32 -11.09
C ASP A 96 -7.17 -18.16 -12.09
N PHE A 97 -6.16 -17.32 -12.31
CA PHE A 97 -6.18 -16.17 -13.22
C PHE A 97 -4.98 -16.24 -14.17
N GLU A 98 -5.21 -15.86 -15.42
CA GLU A 98 -4.13 -15.46 -16.31
C GLU A 98 -3.70 -14.04 -15.91
N ILE A 99 -2.39 -13.82 -15.82
CA ILE A 99 -1.81 -12.58 -15.32
C ILE A 99 -0.96 -11.97 -16.42
N LEU A 100 -1.34 -10.78 -16.88
CA LEU A 100 -0.61 -10.03 -17.89
C LEU A 100 0.15 -8.89 -17.21
N ILE A 101 1.48 -8.98 -17.21
CA ILE A 101 2.38 -7.96 -16.68
C ILE A 101 3.36 -7.59 -17.79
N ASP A 102 3.66 -6.31 -17.96
CA ASP A 102 4.68 -5.87 -18.90
C ASP A 102 6.03 -6.50 -18.54
N THR A 103 6.72 -7.10 -19.52
CA THR A 103 8.01 -7.76 -19.33
C THR A 103 9.12 -6.87 -18.76
N THR A 104 8.98 -5.55 -18.89
CA THR A 104 9.90 -4.55 -18.34
C THR A 104 9.61 -4.22 -16.87
N SER A 105 8.43 -4.59 -16.37
CA SER A 105 8.03 -4.35 -14.98
C SER A 105 8.73 -5.31 -14.03
N ASN A 106 9.26 -4.78 -12.93
CA ASN A 106 9.72 -5.60 -11.82
C ASN A 106 8.52 -6.02 -10.96
N TYR A 107 7.68 -6.91 -11.49
CA TYR A 107 6.50 -7.43 -10.78
C TYR A 107 6.20 -8.85 -11.24
N ARG A 108 6.14 -9.80 -10.32
CA ARG A 108 6.05 -11.23 -10.68
C ARG A 108 5.32 -12.05 -9.64
N VAL A 109 4.89 -13.24 -10.08
CA VAL A 109 4.30 -14.25 -9.21
C VAL A 109 5.38 -14.85 -8.31
N ASN A 110 5.11 -14.87 -7.02
CA ASN A 110 5.94 -15.46 -5.97
C ASN A 110 5.12 -16.46 -5.17
N GLY A 111 5.55 -17.73 -5.15
CA GLY A 111 5.02 -18.76 -4.28
C GLY A 111 5.82 -18.88 -2.98
N PHE A 112 5.13 -19.15 -1.88
CA PHE A 112 5.72 -19.38 -0.56
C PHE A 112 5.61 -20.85 -0.15
N SER A 113 6.40 -21.26 0.84
CA SER A 113 6.46 -22.66 1.30
C SER A 113 5.15 -23.17 1.91
N ASP A 114 4.27 -22.27 2.34
CA ASP A 114 2.94 -22.56 2.86
C ASP A 114 1.87 -22.69 1.75
N GLY A 115 2.27 -22.59 0.48
CA GLY A 115 1.38 -22.63 -0.68
C GLY A 115 0.73 -21.29 -1.03
N THR A 116 0.97 -20.23 -0.25
CA THR A 116 0.49 -18.88 -0.57
C THR A 116 1.13 -18.39 -1.87
N VAL A 117 0.36 -17.69 -2.70
CA VAL A 117 0.86 -17.06 -3.93
C VAL A 117 0.53 -15.57 -3.90
N HIS A 118 1.53 -14.73 -4.16
CA HIS A 118 1.37 -13.28 -4.28
C HIS A 118 2.02 -12.78 -5.58
N LEU A 119 1.54 -11.66 -6.10
CA LEU A 119 2.37 -10.82 -6.97
C LEU A 119 3.22 -9.91 -6.10
N ARG A 120 4.52 -9.80 -6.39
CA ARG A 120 5.47 -8.95 -5.65
C ARG A 120 6.51 -8.35 -6.57
N GLY A 121 7.05 -7.19 -6.17
CA GLY A 121 8.13 -6.56 -6.90
C GLY A 121 8.43 -5.15 -6.43
N GLN A 122 8.59 -4.23 -7.37
CA GLN A 122 8.89 -2.81 -7.11
C GLN A 122 8.17 -1.92 -8.14
N TYR A 123 7.73 -0.74 -7.71
CA TYR A 123 7.27 0.29 -8.64
C TYR A 123 8.40 0.73 -9.58
N SER A 124 8.05 0.99 -10.84
CA SER A 124 8.91 1.72 -11.77
C SER A 124 8.91 3.21 -11.39
N TYR A 125 10.07 3.87 -11.44
CA TYR A 125 10.21 5.31 -11.19
C TYR A 125 10.87 5.98 -12.38
N GLU A 126 10.15 6.90 -13.03
CA GLU A 126 10.60 7.64 -14.21
C GLU A 126 9.99 9.05 -14.18
N GLU A 127 10.81 10.06 -14.51
CA GLU A 127 10.38 11.47 -14.61
C GLU A 127 9.56 11.98 -13.40
N GLY A 128 9.98 11.64 -12.18
CA GLY A 128 9.33 12.12 -10.95
C GLY A 128 8.05 11.37 -10.56
N ARG A 129 7.79 10.22 -11.19
CA ARG A 129 6.54 9.47 -11.02
C ARG A 129 6.77 7.97 -10.84
N TYR A 130 5.92 7.37 -10.02
CA TYR A 130 5.85 5.94 -9.79
C TYR A 130 4.73 5.31 -10.61
N PHE A 131 4.98 4.12 -11.16
CA PHE A 131 4.00 3.38 -11.95
C PHE A 131 4.05 1.87 -11.67
N LEU A 132 2.87 1.27 -11.63
CA LEU A 132 2.64 -0.17 -11.64
C LEU A 132 1.34 -0.43 -12.40
N GLU A 133 1.36 -1.35 -13.36
CA GLU A 133 0.16 -1.81 -14.07
C GLU A 133 0.25 -3.31 -14.34
N TYR A 134 -0.87 -4.01 -14.18
CA TYR A 134 -1.03 -5.39 -14.60
C TYR A 134 -2.51 -5.70 -14.82
N LYS A 135 -2.78 -6.84 -15.47
CA LYS A 135 -4.14 -7.33 -15.71
C LYS A 135 -4.30 -8.73 -15.17
N LEU A 136 -5.51 -9.02 -14.71
CA LEU A 136 -5.96 -10.32 -14.25
C LEU A 136 -7.13 -10.75 -15.13
N ILE A 137 -7.08 -11.96 -15.66
CA ILE A 137 -8.16 -12.56 -16.46
C ILE A 137 -8.62 -13.83 -15.72
N PRO A 138 -9.80 -13.84 -15.11
CA PRO A 138 -10.27 -14.98 -14.34
C PRO A 138 -10.48 -16.19 -15.26
N GLN A 139 -10.00 -17.34 -14.81
CA GLN A 139 -10.17 -18.63 -15.49
C GLN A 139 -11.14 -19.56 -14.75
N ARG A 140 -11.61 -19.15 -13.56
CA ARG A 140 -12.52 -19.92 -12.72
C ARG A 140 -13.53 -19.02 -12.02
N SER A 141 -14.76 -19.49 -11.94
CA SER A 141 -15.83 -18.87 -11.16
C SER A 141 -15.60 -18.98 -9.64
N GLY A 142 -16.21 -18.07 -8.90
CA GLY A 142 -16.21 -18.03 -7.43
C GLY A 142 -16.32 -16.63 -6.84
N LEU A 143 -16.31 -16.54 -5.51
CA LEU A 143 -16.17 -15.27 -4.78
C LEU A 143 -14.71 -15.04 -4.41
N PHE A 144 -14.17 -13.89 -4.79
CA PHE A 144 -12.78 -13.53 -4.56
C PHE A 144 -12.64 -12.26 -3.75
N VAL A 145 -11.57 -12.18 -2.97
CA VAL A 145 -11.05 -10.96 -2.38
C VAL A 145 -9.66 -10.69 -2.92
N LEU A 146 -9.47 -9.51 -3.50
CA LEU A 146 -8.20 -8.94 -3.89
C LEU A 146 -7.73 -7.99 -2.79
N SER A 147 -6.44 -7.96 -2.50
CA SER A 147 -5.85 -7.00 -1.56
C SER A 147 -4.54 -6.47 -2.10
N GLN A 148 -4.27 -5.19 -1.81
CA GLN A 148 -3.06 -4.50 -2.19
C GLN A 148 -2.27 -4.10 -0.95
N ALA A 149 -0.97 -4.37 -0.97
CA ALA A 149 -0.05 -3.91 0.06
C ALA A 149 1.15 -3.23 -0.58
N CYS A 150 1.84 -2.40 0.19
CA CYS A 150 3.11 -1.83 -0.22
C CYS A 150 4.06 -1.84 0.98
N ALA A 151 5.17 -2.56 0.86
CA ALA A 151 6.24 -2.49 1.83
C ALA A 151 7.18 -1.33 1.48
N LEU A 152 7.64 -0.61 2.50
CA LEU A 152 8.62 0.49 2.36
C LEU A 152 10.02 0.10 2.84
N GLN A 153 10.16 -1.14 3.29
CA GLN A 153 11.41 -1.70 3.78
C GLN A 153 11.48 -3.14 3.30
N SER A 154 12.52 -3.46 2.54
CA SER A 154 12.93 -4.84 2.35
C SER A 154 14.03 -5.14 3.38
N GLN A 155 14.05 -6.38 3.91
CA GLN A 155 14.94 -6.88 4.97
C GLN A 155 16.21 -6.02 5.25
N GLY A 156 16.14 -5.13 6.25
CA GLY A 156 17.29 -4.37 6.75
C GLY A 156 17.51 -2.97 6.15
N GLU A 157 16.72 -2.56 5.16
CA GLU A 157 16.87 -1.24 4.51
C GLU A 157 15.92 -0.20 5.14
N ASN A 158 16.48 0.67 5.98
CA ASN A 158 15.80 1.90 6.38
C ASN A 158 16.04 2.97 5.30
N GLN A 159 15.04 3.20 4.45
CA GLN A 159 15.10 4.29 3.47
C GLN A 159 14.91 5.65 4.13
N ASP A 160 15.68 6.65 3.71
CA ASP A 160 15.61 8.02 4.23
C ASP A 160 14.91 8.95 3.25
N PHE A 161 14.42 10.10 3.73
CA PHE A 161 13.81 11.14 2.89
C PHE A 161 13.91 12.52 3.57
N PRO A 162 13.83 13.63 2.81
CA PRO A 162 13.87 14.98 3.38
C PRO A 162 12.85 15.17 4.51
N GLU A 163 13.31 15.75 5.62
CA GLU A 163 12.50 15.99 6.83
C GLU A 163 12.02 14.72 7.54
N LYS A 164 12.59 13.55 7.23
CA LYS A 164 12.39 12.35 8.03
C LYS A 164 12.93 12.55 9.44
N CYS A 165 12.14 12.11 10.40
CA CYS A 165 12.51 12.05 11.80
C CYS A 165 13.45 10.87 12.09
N ASN A 166 14.55 11.13 12.79
CA ASN A 166 15.49 10.10 13.22
C ASN A 166 14.78 9.00 14.03
N ASN A 167 15.07 7.73 13.72
CA ASN A 167 14.51 6.55 14.39
C ASN A 167 12.98 6.42 14.32
N VAL A 168 12.34 7.10 13.37
CA VAL A 168 10.89 6.96 13.11
C VAL A 168 10.70 6.10 11.86
N GLY A 169 10.01 4.98 12.02
CA GLY A 169 9.70 4.05 10.92
C GLY A 169 8.68 4.63 9.95
N SER A 170 8.59 4.01 8.78
CA SER A 170 7.63 4.38 7.74
C SER A 170 6.88 3.14 7.26
N SER A 171 5.59 3.29 7.03
CA SER A 171 4.70 2.28 6.49
C SER A 171 3.91 2.87 5.33
N ALA A 172 3.28 2.02 4.53
CA ALA A 172 2.34 2.45 3.52
C ALA A 172 1.00 1.74 3.70
N ARG A 173 -0.05 2.45 3.33
CA ARG A 173 -1.37 1.87 3.08
C ARG A 173 -1.71 2.07 1.61
N VAL A 174 -2.54 1.19 1.06
CA VAL A 174 -3.01 1.31 -0.32
C VAL A 174 -4.47 1.73 -0.31
N THR A 175 -4.77 2.86 -0.93
CA THR A 175 -6.14 3.33 -1.13
C THR A 175 -6.61 2.91 -2.52
N LEU A 176 -7.42 1.86 -2.58
CA LEU A 176 -7.97 1.34 -3.83
C LEU A 176 -9.26 2.07 -4.20
N ASN A 177 -9.39 2.45 -5.48
CA ASN A 177 -10.58 3.12 -6.04
C ASN A 177 -11.00 4.37 -5.26
N GLY A 178 -10.03 5.13 -4.76
CA GLY A 178 -10.30 6.34 -3.96
C GLY A 178 -10.91 6.07 -2.58
N GLY A 179 -10.88 4.83 -2.10
CA GLY A 179 -11.44 4.45 -0.80
C GLY A 179 -12.95 4.16 -0.84
N ALA A 180 -13.49 3.78 -2.00
CA ALA A 180 -14.85 3.28 -2.10
C ALA A 180 -15.07 2.00 -1.27
N ASP A 181 -16.33 1.63 -1.06
CA ASP A 181 -16.71 0.46 -0.25
C ASP A 181 -16.16 -0.87 -0.80
N ASN A 182 -15.81 -0.92 -2.10
CA ASN A 182 -15.09 -2.03 -2.72
C ASN A 182 -15.70 -3.41 -2.41
N ASN A 183 -17.03 -3.44 -2.33
CA ASN A 183 -17.89 -4.60 -2.12
C ASN A 183 -17.60 -5.39 -0.84
N VAL A 184 -17.17 -4.70 0.22
CA VAL A 184 -16.83 -5.29 1.52
C VAL A 184 -17.95 -6.17 2.09
N GLU A 185 -19.21 -5.87 1.79
CA GLU A 185 -20.38 -6.65 2.22
C GLU A 185 -20.40 -8.08 1.68
N PHE A 186 -19.72 -8.37 0.56
CA PHE A 186 -19.63 -9.73 0.02
C PHE A 186 -18.85 -10.68 0.91
N LEU A 187 -18.01 -10.17 1.82
CA LEU A 187 -17.34 -10.99 2.82
C LEU A 187 -18.33 -11.80 3.68
N ARG A 188 -19.58 -11.34 3.84
CA ARG A 188 -20.65 -12.07 4.56
C ARG A 188 -20.99 -13.43 3.94
N ASN A 189 -20.69 -13.60 2.66
CA ASN A 189 -20.99 -14.81 1.91
C ASN A 189 -19.87 -15.86 2.01
N SER A 190 -18.77 -15.54 2.70
CA SER A 190 -17.70 -16.49 2.99
C SER A 190 -18.11 -17.49 4.09
N PRO A 191 -17.95 -18.81 3.89
CA PRO A 191 -18.10 -19.79 4.96
C PRO A 191 -16.92 -19.75 5.96
N ASP A 192 -15.84 -19.03 5.65
CA ASP A 192 -14.70 -18.83 6.55
C ASP A 192 -14.93 -17.62 7.49
N PRO A 193 -15.04 -17.84 8.83
CA PRO A 193 -15.30 -16.78 9.81
C PRO A 193 -14.22 -15.69 9.85
N HIS A 194 -13.02 -15.97 9.35
CA HIS A 194 -12.00 -14.93 9.21
C HIS A 194 -12.54 -13.76 8.36
N TYR A 195 -13.22 -14.07 7.26
CA TYR A 195 -13.75 -13.06 6.33
C TYR A 195 -15.14 -12.58 6.75
N SER A 196 -16.05 -13.51 7.04
CA SER A 196 -17.45 -13.17 7.33
C SER A 196 -17.70 -12.59 8.72
N GLU A 197 -16.74 -12.72 9.65
CA GLU A 197 -16.86 -12.15 11.00
C GLU A 197 -15.66 -11.25 11.35
N TRP A 198 -14.44 -11.78 11.32
CA TRP A 198 -13.28 -11.07 11.84
C TRP A 198 -12.92 -9.83 11.01
N ILE A 199 -12.84 -9.92 9.68
CA ILE A 199 -12.61 -8.74 8.84
C ILE A 199 -13.75 -7.73 9.01
N LEU A 200 -15.01 -8.19 8.92
CA LEU A 200 -16.20 -7.34 9.01
C LEU A 200 -16.40 -6.66 10.37
N ALA A 201 -15.77 -7.13 11.44
CA ALA A 201 -15.80 -6.43 12.73
C ALA A 201 -15.03 -5.10 12.71
N ARG A 202 -14.04 -4.94 11.81
CA ARG A 202 -13.23 -3.70 11.65
C ARG A 202 -12.81 -3.51 10.18
N PRO A 203 -13.75 -3.28 9.25
CA PRO A 203 -13.47 -3.27 7.81
C PRO A 203 -12.50 -2.16 7.40
N GLU A 204 -12.56 -0.99 8.05
CA GLU A 204 -11.60 0.10 7.80
C GLU A 204 -10.15 -0.34 7.99
N ASP A 205 -9.88 -1.04 9.10
CA ASP A 205 -8.52 -1.47 9.45
C ASP A 205 -8.11 -2.77 8.73
N ARG A 206 -9.06 -3.66 8.46
CA ARG A 206 -8.80 -5.04 8.02
C ARG A 206 -9.04 -5.28 6.53
N PHE A 207 -9.73 -4.35 5.86
CA PHE A 207 -10.09 -4.45 4.45
C PHE A 207 -9.68 -3.19 3.68
N HIS A 208 -10.24 -2.02 4.03
CA HIS A 208 -10.02 -0.79 3.25
C HIS A 208 -8.57 -0.30 3.32
N ARG A 209 -7.94 -0.33 4.50
CA ARG A 209 -6.52 0.04 4.66
C ARG A 209 -5.55 -0.85 3.88
N GLY A 210 -5.96 -2.08 3.56
CA GLY A 210 -5.21 -3.05 2.74
C GLY A 210 -5.63 -3.08 1.27
N GLY A 211 -6.28 -2.02 0.77
CA GLY A 211 -6.76 -1.96 -0.61
C GLY A 211 -7.65 -3.16 -0.99
N GLY A 212 -8.54 -3.57 -0.09
CA GLY A 212 -9.44 -4.70 -0.29
C GLY A 212 -10.46 -4.43 -1.40
N TYR A 213 -10.78 -5.46 -2.17
CA TYR A 213 -11.86 -5.47 -3.17
C TYR A 213 -12.48 -6.86 -3.28
N CYS A 214 -13.80 -6.98 -3.14
CA CYS A 214 -14.51 -8.24 -3.35
C CYS A 214 -15.25 -8.24 -4.68
N PHE A 215 -15.32 -9.41 -5.32
CA PHE A 215 -16.08 -9.58 -6.55
C PHE A 215 -16.43 -11.04 -6.79
N TYR A 216 -17.53 -11.26 -7.49
CA TYR A 216 -17.86 -12.55 -8.05
C TYR A 216 -17.23 -12.72 -9.43
N VAL A 217 -16.82 -13.96 -9.74
CA VAL A 217 -16.62 -14.42 -11.10
C VAL A 217 -17.68 -15.48 -11.39
N VAL A 218 -18.40 -15.32 -12.49
CA VAL A 218 -19.38 -16.28 -13.01
C VAL A 218 -18.94 -16.80 -14.37
N GLU A 219 -19.59 -17.85 -14.87
CA GLU A 219 -19.35 -18.37 -16.23
C GLU A 219 -19.79 -17.39 -17.34
#